data_AF-A0A7W1CCK5-F1
#
_entry.id   AF-A0A7W1CCK5-F1
#
_cell.length_a   1.000
_cell.length_b   1.000
_cell.length_c   1.000
_cell.angle_alpha   90.00
_cell.angle_beta   90.00
_cell.angle_gamma   90.00
#
_symmetry.space_group_name_H-M   'P 1'
#
loop_
_entity.id
_entity.type
_entity.pdbx_description
1 polymer ?
#
loop_
_entity_poly.entity_id
_entity_poly.type
_entity_poly.pdbx_seq_one_letter_code
_entity_poly.pdbx_strand_id
1 'polypeptide(L)'
;MKNRILIAVVCLLSVTILSVGAAAQDWSQAVRGTWIQDGALGEGDTVLADRNAGCEIVVSEKEHSAVRQAATFLAGDIEKISSYKPPIVSTPSGQRVAIHLVTLGSDEIPKQITQDKLRNQWEAHQILTTQNAVWLVGANERGTAFAAYTLSERLGIDPLYLWTGYTPEKHSRLALKKTDYFANSPTIKYRGFFHDDEDILPRPFEYSGYPLRIGDVPTEWYQRFFETALRLRLNMVAPYTRAHRRFEVQKIASDWGLFYTSHHYDILLSNPFGIERFGLGKARNAGTTWDWLTNREGMLNYWRGGVLENRDINAIYPVGLRGTDDRSYTFPKDMSEADKSKIFQGALETQVRMTKELLPKDKQPIFHFTLYTEMLKKYQEGSFDVPSDVIIVWTDNNDGEMRALPQSLGKWKHGVYYHLAYLGNTVKQVTHTITPQRVASEFKKIVDAKATEYMLVNVSEVREYIMEARMIADISWNAPTVLNQPDAAQRYIDWWSREYFGANAASDAAQSYTNYYGLINT
;
A
#
# COMPACT_ATOMS: atom_id res chain seq x y z
N MET A 1 -67.11 42.68 -13.68
CA MET A 1 -66.07 41.83 -14.30
C MET A 1 -64.96 41.62 -13.29
N LYS A 2 -64.71 40.36 -12.95
CA LYS A 2 -63.79 39.91 -11.89
C LYS A 2 -62.37 39.82 -12.46
N ASN A 3 -61.40 40.50 -11.87
CA ASN A 3 -59.97 40.19 -12.06
C ASN A 3 -59.37 39.85 -10.69
N ARG A 4 -59.14 38.56 -10.46
CA ARG A 4 -58.38 38.03 -9.33
C ARG A 4 -56.94 37.82 -9.81
N ILE A 5 -55.98 38.55 -9.26
CA ILE A 5 -54.56 38.21 -9.36
C ILE A 5 -54.24 37.37 -8.13
N LEU A 6 -53.98 36.08 -8.36
CA LEU A 6 -53.55 35.12 -7.36
C LEU A 6 -52.02 35.16 -7.33
N ILE A 7 -51.43 35.77 -6.30
CA ILE A 7 -49.99 35.69 -6.05
C ILE A 7 -49.74 34.35 -5.35
N ALA A 8 -49.27 33.36 -6.10
CA ALA A 8 -48.78 32.11 -5.54
C ALA A 8 -47.37 32.33 -4.99
N VAL A 9 -47.26 32.38 -3.65
CA VAL A 9 -45.97 32.30 -2.97
C VAL A 9 -45.53 30.84 -3.02
N VAL A 10 -44.68 30.50 -3.99
CA VAL A 10 -43.99 29.21 -4.03
C VAL A 10 -42.80 29.31 -3.08
N CYS A 11 -42.97 28.80 -1.85
CA CYS A 11 -41.84 28.49 -0.98
C CYS A 11 -41.10 27.27 -1.56
N LEU A 12 -40.11 27.53 -2.41
CA LEU A 12 -39.08 26.55 -2.75
C LEU A 12 -38.21 26.33 -1.50
N LEU A 13 -38.60 25.35 -0.68
CA LEU A 13 -37.67 24.69 0.25
C LEU A 13 -36.68 23.90 -0.60
N SER A 14 -35.60 24.54 -1.00
CA SER A 14 -34.40 23.89 -1.49
C SER A 14 -33.78 23.09 -0.34
N VAL A 15 -34.24 21.85 -0.17
CA VAL A 15 -33.49 20.83 0.57
C VAL A 15 -32.30 20.49 -0.32
N THR A 16 -31.19 21.19 -0.12
CA THR A 16 -29.88 20.75 -0.59
C THR A 16 -29.56 19.47 0.15
N ILE A 17 -30.01 18.34 -0.39
CA ILE A 17 -29.36 17.06 -0.11
C ILE A 17 -27.97 17.21 -0.70
N LEU A 18 -27.00 17.58 0.14
CA LEU A 18 -25.60 17.42 -0.16
C LEU A 18 -25.34 15.91 -0.25
N SER A 19 -25.65 15.33 -1.40
CA SER A 19 -25.06 14.07 -1.82
C SER A 19 -23.59 14.36 -2.07
N VAL A 20 -22.81 14.43 -0.99
CA VAL A 20 -21.35 14.41 -1.07
C VAL A 20 -21.01 13.02 -1.60
N GLY A 21 -20.94 12.91 -2.93
CA GLY A 21 -20.32 11.78 -3.60
C GLY A 21 -18.84 11.80 -3.24
N ALA A 22 -18.50 11.33 -2.04
CA ALA A 22 -17.15 11.35 -1.50
C ALA A 22 -16.35 10.20 -2.12
N ALA A 23 -16.02 10.33 -3.41
CA ALA A 23 -15.08 9.46 -4.09
C ALA A 23 -13.64 9.99 -3.85
N ALA A 24 -12.94 9.37 -2.91
CA ALA A 24 -11.55 9.70 -2.51
C ALA A 24 -11.29 11.16 -2.07
N GLN A 25 -10.13 11.37 -1.48
CA GLN A 25 -9.68 12.66 -0.98
C GLN A 25 -9.13 13.50 -2.13
N ASP A 26 -9.77 14.62 -2.43
CA ASP A 26 -9.35 15.55 -3.50
C ASP A 26 -8.33 16.60 -3.02
N TRP A 27 -7.84 16.50 -1.77
CA TRP A 27 -6.95 17.46 -1.11
C TRP A 27 -7.54 18.88 -0.94
N SER A 28 -8.86 19.04 -1.02
CA SER A 28 -9.51 20.35 -0.79
C SER A 28 -9.68 20.69 0.70
N GLN A 29 -9.91 19.70 1.54
CA GLN A 29 -10.19 19.85 2.97
C GLN A 29 -9.41 18.84 3.80
N ALA A 30 -9.29 19.13 5.11
CA ALA A 30 -8.76 18.16 6.06
C ALA A 30 -9.59 16.87 6.04
N VAL A 31 -9.00 15.75 6.46
CA VAL A 31 -9.65 14.44 6.48
C VAL A 31 -9.86 13.95 7.90
N ARG A 32 -8.84 14.09 8.77
CA ARG A 32 -8.93 13.58 10.13
C ARG A 32 -10.00 14.30 10.94
N GLY A 33 -10.79 13.50 11.65
CA GLY A 33 -11.86 13.98 12.53
C GLY A 33 -13.07 14.56 11.82
N THR A 34 -13.08 14.65 10.49
CA THR A 34 -14.18 15.30 9.73
C THR A 34 -15.54 14.64 9.92
N TRP A 35 -15.57 13.37 10.28
CA TRP A 35 -16.82 12.64 10.55
C TRP A 35 -17.26 12.70 12.01
N ILE A 36 -16.50 13.35 12.90
CA ILE A 36 -16.93 13.55 14.29
C ILE A 36 -17.95 14.70 14.36
N GLN A 37 -19.01 14.48 15.14
CA GLN A 37 -20.00 15.50 15.51
C GLN A 37 -19.69 16.08 16.89
N ASP A 38 -19.03 17.24 16.92
CA ASP A 38 -18.69 17.93 18.19
C ASP A 38 -19.87 18.71 18.78
N GLY A 39 -20.86 19.07 17.96
CA GLY A 39 -22.03 19.85 18.37
C GLY A 39 -23.20 19.02 18.91
N ALA A 40 -24.42 19.58 18.84
CA ALA A 40 -25.63 18.80 19.09
C ALA A 40 -25.74 17.65 18.06
N LEU A 41 -26.30 16.51 18.47
CA LEU A 41 -26.52 15.38 17.56
C LEU A 41 -27.54 15.78 16.48
N GLY A 42 -27.20 15.54 15.22
CA GLY A 42 -28.11 15.64 14.09
C GLY A 42 -28.93 14.35 13.91
N GLU A 43 -29.93 14.44 13.04
CA GLU A 43 -30.73 13.26 12.67
C GLU A 43 -29.87 12.23 11.91
N GLY A 44 -29.78 11.02 12.47
CA GLY A 44 -29.01 9.91 11.90
C GLY A 44 -27.54 9.86 12.32
N ASP A 45 -27.09 10.79 13.17
CA ASP A 45 -25.79 10.67 13.83
C ASP A 45 -25.80 9.49 14.81
N THR A 46 -24.65 8.83 14.95
CA THR A 46 -24.49 7.61 15.74
C THR A 46 -23.47 7.82 16.84
N VAL A 47 -23.87 7.62 18.11
CA VAL A 47 -22.94 7.71 19.24
C VAL A 47 -22.13 6.42 19.35
N LEU A 48 -20.82 6.50 19.07
CA LEU A 48 -19.90 5.36 19.15
C LEU A 48 -19.36 5.16 20.57
N ALA A 49 -19.18 6.24 21.33
CA ALA A 49 -18.81 6.18 22.73
C ALA A 49 -19.30 7.43 23.47
N ASP A 50 -19.75 7.28 24.71
CA ASP A 50 -20.08 8.37 25.63
C ASP A 50 -19.69 7.94 27.06
N ARG A 51 -18.62 8.54 27.59
CA ARG A 51 -18.03 8.21 28.89
C ARG A 51 -17.64 6.73 29.01
N ASN A 52 -18.46 5.93 29.71
CA ASN A 52 -18.17 4.53 30.04
C ASN A 52 -19.04 3.53 29.25
N ALA A 53 -19.89 4.02 28.35
CA ALA A 53 -20.72 3.20 27.48
C ALA A 53 -20.39 3.51 26.02
N GLY A 54 -20.57 2.54 25.14
CA GLY A 54 -20.32 2.75 23.73
C GLY A 54 -20.75 1.57 22.88
N CYS A 55 -20.33 1.64 21.62
CA CYS A 55 -20.60 0.63 20.62
C CYS A 55 -19.92 -0.70 20.93
N GLU A 56 -20.28 -1.70 20.15
CA GLU A 56 -19.56 -2.96 19.98
C GLU A 56 -19.11 -3.08 18.51
N ILE A 57 -18.04 -3.83 18.28
CA ILE A 57 -17.57 -4.15 16.92
C ILE A 57 -17.96 -5.60 16.64
N VAL A 58 -18.74 -5.80 15.58
CA VAL A 58 -19.25 -7.10 15.16
C VAL A 58 -18.45 -7.60 13.98
N VAL A 59 -17.77 -8.74 14.16
CA VAL A 59 -17.03 -9.43 13.12
C VAL A 59 -17.19 -10.95 13.29
N SER A 60 -17.68 -11.62 12.25
CA SER A 60 -17.86 -13.07 12.27
C SER A 60 -16.52 -13.79 12.47
N GLU A 61 -16.51 -14.91 13.19
CA GLU A 61 -15.31 -15.75 13.32
C GLU A 61 -14.86 -16.32 11.96
N LYS A 62 -15.79 -16.40 11.00
CA LYS A 62 -15.54 -16.88 9.63
C LYS A 62 -14.97 -15.80 8.71
N GLU A 63 -15.00 -14.52 9.10
CA GLU A 63 -14.38 -13.46 8.32
C GLU A 63 -12.88 -13.69 8.18
N HIS A 64 -12.28 -13.15 7.12
CA HIS A 64 -10.85 -13.31 6.88
C HIS A 64 -10.02 -12.68 8.03
N SER A 65 -8.82 -13.22 8.30
CA SER A 65 -7.95 -12.72 9.38
C SER A 65 -7.63 -11.23 9.26
N ALA A 66 -7.50 -10.71 8.04
CA ALA A 66 -7.31 -9.29 7.75
C ALA A 66 -8.45 -8.41 8.32
N VAL A 67 -9.70 -8.86 8.19
CA VAL A 67 -10.88 -8.14 8.70
C VAL A 67 -10.90 -8.15 10.23
N ARG A 68 -10.57 -9.28 10.86
CA ARG A 68 -10.46 -9.38 12.32
C ARG A 68 -9.32 -8.53 12.87
N GLN A 69 -8.20 -8.45 12.16
CA GLN A 69 -7.09 -7.56 12.52
C GLN A 69 -7.52 -6.08 12.40
N ALA A 70 -8.24 -5.71 11.34
CA ALA A 70 -8.77 -4.37 11.17
C ALA A 70 -9.78 -3.99 12.28
N ALA A 71 -10.62 -4.92 12.72
CA ALA A 71 -11.49 -4.74 13.90
C ALA A 71 -10.68 -4.48 15.18
N THR A 72 -9.56 -5.18 15.38
CA THR A 72 -8.66 -4.98 16.52
C THR A 72 -8.04 -3.58 16.50
N PHE A 73 -7.59 -3.12 15.33
CA PHE A 73 -7.07 -1.75 15.18
C PHE A 73 -8.15 -0.70 15.42
N LEU A 74 -9.35 -0.87 14.85
CA LEU A 74 -10.46 0.06 15.04
C LEU A 74 -10.88 0.16 16.52
N ALA A 75 -10.91 -0.95 17.26
CA ALA A 75 -11.19 -0.95 18.70
C ALA A 75 -10.16 -0.13 19.48
N GLY A 76 -8.87 -0.33 19.18
CA GLY A 76 -7.77 0.43 19.80
C GLY A 76 -7.78 1.91 19.40
N ASP A 77 -8.20 2.23 18.18
CA ASP A 77 -8.33 3.60 17.70
C ASP A 77 -9.47 4.35 18.40
N ILE A 78 -10.64 3.71 18.56
CA ILE A 78 -11.76 4.27 19.34
C ILE A 78 -11.34 4.46 20.81
N GLU A 79 -10.56 3.54 21.39
CA GLU A 79 -9.98 3.68 22.73
C GLU A 79 -9.03 4.88 22.83
N LYS A 80 -8.16 5.09 21.84
CA LYS A 80 -7.27 6.26 21.79
C LYS A 80 -8.05 7.58 21.73
N ILE A 81 -9.22 7.63 21.10
CA ILE A 81 -10.02 8.85 20.96
C ILE A 81 -10.94 9.08 22.18
N SER A 82 -11.60 8.03 22.66
CA SER A 82 -12.71 8.15 23.62
C SER A 82 -12.40 7.61 25.02
N SER A 83 -11.29 6.90 25.20
CA SER A 83 -10.97 6.11 26.42
C SER A 83 -11.92 4.94 26.71
N TYR A 84 -12.86 4.65 25.80
CA TYR A 84 -13.66 3.44 25.80
C TYR A 84 -13.15 2.48 24.71
N LYS A 85 -12.89 1.23 25.07
CA LYS A 85 -12.51 0.17 24.13
C LYS A 85 -13.75 -0.66 23.77
N PRO A 86 -14.27 -0.58 22.54
CA PRO A 86 -15.38 -1.42 22.12
C PRO A 86 -15.02 -2.90 22.23
N PRO A 87 -15.89 -3.75 22.80
CA PRO A 87 -15.70 -5.20 22.71
C PRO A 87 -15.87 -5.64 21.25
N ILE A 88 -15.09 -6.65 20.86
CA ILE A 88 -15.22 -7.32 19.57
C ILE A 88 -16.04 -8.59 19.81
N VAL A 89 -17.16 -8.73 19.11
CA VAL A 89 -18.12 -9.83 19.27
C VAL A 89 -18.45 -10.46 17.92
N SER A 90 -18.85 -11.74 17.91
CA SER A 90 -19.24 -12.45 16.69
C SER A 90 -20.69 -12.20 16.28
N THR A 91 -21.55 -11.85 17.24
CA THR A 91 -22.96 -11.52 17.03
C THR A 91 -23.34 -10.27 17.81
N PRO A 92 -24.19 -9.39 17.27
CA PRO A 92 -24.61 -8.19 17.99
C PRO A 92 -25.39 -8.54 19.25
N SER A 93 -25.18 -7.80 20.33
CA SER A 93 -25.90 -7.95 21.60
C SER A 93 -27.34 -7.42 21.54
N GLY A 94 -27.63 -6.56 20.57
CA GLY A 94 -28.91 -5.86 20.44
C GLY A 94 -29.13 -4.74 21.47
N GLN A 95 -28.13 -4.49 22.33
CA GLN A 95 -28.21 -3.49 23.41
C GLN A 95 -27.38 -2.24 23.14
N ARG A 96 -26.52 -2.28 22.12
CA ARG A 96 -25.54 -1.24 21.79
C ARG A 96 -25.62 -0.89 20.31
N VAL A 97 -25.07 0.26 19.96
CA VAL A 97 -24.70 0.54 18.57
C VAL A 97 -23.69 -0.51 18.12
N ALA A 98 -23.91 -1.09 16.95
CA ALA A 98 -23.01 -2.10 16.39
C ALA A 98 -22.25 -1.56 15.17
N ILE A 99 -20.92 -1.71 15.16
CA ILE A 99 -20.09 -1.49 13.97
C ILE A 99 -19.85 -2.84 13.32
N HIS A 100 -20.49 -3.12 12.20
CA HIS A 100 -20.39 -4.37 11.46
C HIS A 100 -19.27 -4.30 10.42
N LEU A 101 -18.30 -5.22 10.48
CA LEU A 101 -17.34 -5.44 9.40
C LEU A 101 -17.78 -6.69 8.62
N VAL A 102 -18.16 -6.50 7.36
CA VAL A 102 -18.75 -7.57 6.53
C VAL A 102 -18.12 -7.58 5.14
N THR A 103 -17.63 -8.74 4.73
CA THR A 103 -17.24 -8.97 3.33
C THR A 103 -18.45 -9.44 2.53
N LEU A 104 -18.68 -8.82 1.36
CA LEU A 104 -19.85 -9.13 0.52
C LEU A 104 -19.94 -10.62 0.21
N GLY A 105 -21.10 -11.22 0.47
CA GLY A 105 -21.38 -12.65 0.25
C GLY A 105 -21.40 -13.49 1.53
N SER A 106 -21.02 -12.94 2.69
CA SER A 106 -20.91 -13.67 3.95
C SER A 106 -22.13 -13.53 4.88
N ASP A 107 -22.90 -12.44 4.83
CA ASP A 107 -23.96 -12.13 5.80
C ASP A 107 -25.11 -11.27 5.22
N GLU A 108 -26.20 -11.09 5.99
CA GLU A 108 -27.25 -10.10 5.70
C GLU A 108 -26.71 -8.67 5.83
N ILE A 109 -26.92 -7.84 4.81
CA ILE A 109 -26.50 -6.44 4.77
C ILE A 109 -27.69 -5.52 4.46
N PRO A 110 -27.67 -4.25 4.90
CA PRO A 110 -28.76 -3.30 4.62
C PRO A 110 -29.03 -3.10 3.13
N LYS A 111 -30.29 -2.84 2.77
CA LYS A 111 -30.71 -2.60 1.37
C LYS A 111 -30.05 -1.37 0.73
N GLN A 112 -29.60 -0.42 1.55
CA GLN A 112 -28.89 0.79 1.12
C GLN A 112 -27.43 0.51 0.70
N ILE A 113 -26.89 -0.66 1.05
CA ILE A 113 -25.59 -1.08 0.52
C ILE A 113 -25.74 -1.36 -0.97
N THR A 114 -24.94 -0.65 -1.77
CA THR A 114 -24.93 -0.73 -3.22
C THR A 114 -24.18 -1.98 -3.72
N GLN A 115 -24.76 -3.15 -3.47
CA GLN A 115 -24.14 -4.45 -3.75
C GLN A 115 -23.63 -4.58 -5.19
N ASP A 116 -24.38 -4.07 -6.17
CA ASP A 116 -23.99 -4.13 -7.59
C ASP A 116 -22.72 -3.34 -7.88
N LYS A 117 -22.43 -2.28 -7.11
CA LYS A 117 -21.18 -1.52 -7.22
C LYS A 117 -20.01 -2.19 -6.50
N LEU A 118 -20.26 -3.13 -5.59
CA LEU A 118 -19.21 -3.88 -4.88
C LEU A 118 -18.91 -5.22 -5.55
N ARG A 119 -19.90 -5.85 -6.19
CA ARG A 119 -19.74 -7.18 -6.79
C ARG A 119 -18.63 -7.17 -7.85
N ASN A 120 -17.73 -8.14 -7.76
CA ASN A 120 -16.58 -8.32 -8.65
C ASN A 120 -15.62 -7.12 -8.70
N GLN A 121 -15.70 -6.20 -7.74
CA GLN A 121 -14.74 -5.11 -7.60
C GLN A 121 -13.53 -5.52 -6.78
N TRP A 122 -12.43 -4.79 -6.94
CA TRP A 122 -11.19 -5.01 -6.20
C TRP A 122 -11.12 -4.00 -5.07
N GLU A 123 -11.20 -4.45 -3.82
CA GLU A 123 -10.97 -3.63 -2.62
C GLU A 123 -11.91 -2.42 -2.44
N ALA A 124 -12.93 -2.27 -3.29
CA ALA A 124 -13.98 -1.28 -3.13
C ALA A 124 -14.77 -1.53 -1.83
N HIS A 125 -15.32 -0.47 -1.24
CA HIS A 125 -16.07 -0.57 0.00
C HIS A 125 -17.08 0.56 0.20
N GLN A 126 -18.07 0.29 1.03
CA GLN A 126 -19.06 1.27 1.47
C GLN A 126 -19.08 1.37 3.01
N ILE A 127 -19.20 2.58 3.53
CA ILE A 127 -19.40 2.88 4.94
C ILE A 127 -20.77 3.54 5.09
N LEU A 128 -21.67 2.92 5.84
CA LEU A 128 -23.06 3.35 5.95
C LEU A 128 -23.52 3.39 7.40
N THR A 129 -24.03 4.52 7.85
CA THR A 129 -24.78 4.63 9.12
C THR A 129 -26.25 4.33 8.90
N THR A 130 -26.81 3.53 9.79
CA THR A 130 -28.25 3.27 9.93
C THR A 130 -28.66 3.61 11.37
N GLN A 131 -29.95 3.49 11.72
CA GLN A 131 -30.50 4.02 12.97
C GLN A 131 -29.74 3.59 14.25
N ASN A 132 -29.16 2.38 14.29
CA ASN A 132 -28.37 1.87 15.43
C ASN A 132 -27.10 1.09 15.00
N ALA A 133 -26.60 1.30 13.79
CA ALA A 133 -25.45 0.53 13.31
C ALA A 133 -24.63 1.27 12.27
N VAL A 134 -23.33 1.01 12.27
CA VAL A 134 -22.37 1.42 11.24
C VAL A 134 -21.96 0.18 10.47
N TRP A 135 -22.13 0.19 9.15
CA TRP A 135 -21.81 -0.93 8.28
C TRP A 135 -20.56 -0.60 7.47
N LEU A 136 -19.53 -1.42 7.61
CA LEU A 136 -18.28 -1.39 6.87
C LEU A 136 -18.27 -2.58 5.92
N VAL A 137 -18.71 -2.38 4.68
CA VAL A 137 -18.93 -3.48 3.73
C VAL A 137 -17.93 -3.40 2.58
N GLY A 138 -17.11 -4.44 2.43
CA GLY A 138 -16.12 -4.54 1.36
C GLY A 138 -16.52 -5.50 0.24
N ALA A 139 -16.01 -5.23 -0.97
CA ALA A 139 -16.07 -6.14 -2.10
C ALA A 139 -15.28 -7.45 -1.89
N ASN A 140 -14.23 -7.37 -1.08
CA ASN A 140 -13.39 -8.48 -0.63
C ASN A 140 -12.82 -8.16 0.77
N GLU A 141 -12.05 -9.08 1.34
CA GLU A 141 -11.50 -8.96 2.70
C GLU A 141 -10.66 -7.70 2.93
N ARG A 142 -9.89 -7.27 1.92
CA ARG A 142 -9.09 -6.04 1.99
C ARG A 142 -9.97 -4.79 1.90
N GLY A 143 -11.02 -4.79 1.07
CA GLY A 143 -11.99 -3.70 1.03
C GLY A 143 -12.69 -3.51 2.38
N THR A 144 -13.08 -4.59 3.05
CA THR A 144 -13.69 -4.53 4.38
C THR A 144 -12.70 -3.97 5.41
N ALA A 145 -11.44 -4.40 5.37
CA ALA A 145 -10.39 -3.85 6.22
C ALA A 145 -10.12 -2.36 5.93
N PHE A 146 -10.05 -1.95 4.66
CA PHE A 146 -9.86 -0.55 4.26
C PHE A 146 -11.03 0.35 4.64
N ALA A 147 -12.26 -0.17 4.74
CA ALA A 147 -13.38 0.56 5.31
C ALA A 147 -13.15 0.91 6.79
N ALA A 148 -12.60 -0.02 7.58
CA ALA A 148 -12.23 0.23 8.97
C ALA A 148 -11.11 1.28 9.11
N TYR A 149 -10.05 1.18 8.29
CA TYR A 149 -8.98 2.19 8.31
C TYR A 149 -9.45 3.57 7.82
N THR A 150 -10.36 3.62 6.85
CA THR A 150 -11.01 4.85 6.41
C THR A 150 -11.82 5.46 7.56
N LEU A 151 -12.60 4.65 8.28
CA LEU A 151 -13.34 5.12 9.46
C LEU A 151 -12.39 5.63 10.55
N SER A 152 -11.34 4.88 10.90
CA SER A 152 -10.34 5.30 11.89
C SER A 152 -9.77 6.68 11.56
N GLU A 153 -9.37 6.91 10.31
CA GLU A 153 -8.85 8.21 9.90
C GLU A 153 -9.90 9.31 10.01
N ARG A 154 -11.12 9.06 9.52
CA ARG A 154 -12.21 10.02 9.58
C ARG A 154 -12.68 10.34 11.00
N LEU A 155 -12.40 9.45 11.95
CA LEU A 155 -12.58 9.67 13.39
C LEU A 155 -11.38 10.37 14.06
N GLY A 156 -10.31 10.69 13.34
CA GLY A 156 -9.20 11.50 13.85
C GLY A 156 -7.86 10.77 14.00
N ILE A 157 -7.76 9.49 13.64
CA ILE A 157 -6.48 8.80 13.68
C ILE A 157 -5.61 9.20 12.49
N ASP A 158 -4.36 9.57 12.75
CA ASP A 158 -3.38 9.76 11.69
C ASP A 158 -2.91 8.41 11.12
N PRO A 159 -3.05 8.15 9.81
CA PRO A 159 -2.48 6.95 9.19
C PRO A 159 -0.97 6.82 9.36
N LEU A 160 -0.28 7.94 9.60
CA LEU A 160 1.16 8.03 9.80
C LEU A 160 1.58 8.22 11.27
N TYR A 161 0.68 8.01 12.25
CA TYR A 161 0.92 8.33 13.67
C TYR A 161 2.20 7.70 14.26
N LEU A 162 2.61 6.52 13.75
CA LEU A 162 3.84 5.83 14.15
C LEU A 162 5.11 6.62 13.82
N TRP A 163 5.05 7.52 12.83
CA TRP A 163 6.16 8.29 12.30
C TRP A 163 6.07 9.78 12.63
N THR A 164 4.85 10.30 12.72
CA THR A 164 4.58 11.71 13.04
C THR A 164 4.54 11.98 14.53
N GLY A 165 4.32 10.95 15.35
CA GLY A 165 4.08 11.09 16.79
C GLY A 165 2.73 11.74 17.12
N TYR A 166 1.84 11.88 16.12
CA TYR A 166 0.54 12.50 16.30
C TYR A 166 -0.32 11.70 17.31
N THR A 167 -0.89 12.41 18.27
CA THR A 167 -1.87 11.86 19.21
C THR A 167 -3.25 12.42 18.86
N PRO A 168 -4.28 11.58 18.66
CA PRO A 168 -5.60 12.04 18.28
C PRO A 168 -6.25 12.88 19.38
N GLU A 169 -7.09 13.84 18.97
CA GLU A 169 -7.92 14.62 19.88
C GLU A 169 -8.84 13.71 20.70
N LYS A 170 -9.02 14.05 21.98
CA LYS A 170 -9.83 13.27 22.92
C LYS A 170 -11.27 13.77 22.90
N HIS A 171 -12.22 12.84 22.74
CA HIS A 171 -13.66 13.15 22.78
C HIS A 171 -14.34 12.37 23.90
N SER A 172 -14.91 13.07 24.88
CA SER A 172 -15.70 12.45 25.95
C SER A 172 -16.98 11.78 25.44
N ARG A 173 -17.53 12.33 24.35
CA ARG A 173 -18.56 11.74 23.51
C ARG A 173 -18.08 11.69 22.07
N LEU A 174 -17.80 10.49 21.57
CA LEU A 174 -17.47 10.24 20.18
C LEU A 174 -18.76 9.94 19.40
N ALA A 175 -19.24 10.93 18.66
CA ALA A 175 -20.41 10.79 17.79
C ALA A 175 -19.98 10.83 16.32
N LEU A 176 -20.40 9.84 15.55
CA LEU A 176 -20.20 9.75 14.10
C LEU A 176 -21.36 10.45 13.38
N LYS A 177 -21.05 11.40 12.50
CA LYS A 177 -22.04 12.02 11.60
C LYS A 177 -22.70 10.97 10.72
N LYS A 178 -23.98 11.17 10.38
CA LYS A 178 -24.67 10.34 9.38
C LYS A 178 -23.82 10.24 8.11
N THR A 179 -23.44 9.02 7.74
CA THR A 179 -22.47 8.74 6.68
C THR A 179 -23.03 7.72 5.68
N ASP A 180 -22.88 8.02 4.40
CA ASP A 180 -23.01 7.07 3.29
C ASP A 180 -21.85 7.35 2.33
N TYR A 181 -20.74 6.65 2.55
CA TYR A 181 -19.47 6.85 1.85
C TYR A 181 -19.17 5.63 1.00
N PHE A 182 -18.79 5.84 -0.26
CA PHE A 182 -18.39 4.76 -1.17
C PHE A 182 -17.02 5.02 -1.76
N ALA A 183 -16.11 4.06 -1.62
CA ALA A 183 -14.83 4.05 -2.30
C ALA A 183 -14.83 3.02 -3.43
N ASN A 184 -14.49 3.47 -4.64
CA ASN A 184 -14.32 2.59 -5.81
C ASN A 184 -13.03 1.78 -5.71
N SER A 185 -12.86 0.83 -6.64
CA SER A 185 -11.60 0.12 -6.83
C SER A 185 -10.43 1.10 -7.02
N PRO A 186 -9.24 0.78 -6.49
CA PRO A 186 -8.07 1.65 -6.54
C PRO A 186 -7.52 1.77 -7.97
N THR A 187 -6.86 2.89 -8.26
CA THR A 187 -6.21 3.14 -9.55
C THR A 187 -5.08 2.14 -9.81
N ILE A 188 -4.25 1.89 -8.79
CA ILE A 188 -3.15 0.94 -8.84
C ILE A 188 -3.52 -0.32 -8.04
N LYS A 189 -3.47 -1.47 -8.72
CA LYS A 189 -3.98 -2.73 -8.16
C LYS A 189 -3.12 -3.29 -7.04
N TYR A 190 -1.85 -3.59 -7.29
CA TYR A 190 -0.88 -3.98 -6.27
C TYR A 190 -0.01 -2.76 -5.94
N ARG A 191 -0.13 -2.21 -4.74
CA ARG A 191 0.48 -0.94 -4.35
C ARG A 191 1.13 -1.11 -2.99
N GLY A 192 2.41 -0.77 -2.90
CA GLY A 192 3.18 -1.09 -1.72
C GLY A 192 4.50 -0.36 -1.63
N PHE A 193 5.11 -0.49 -0.46
CA PHE A 193 6.40 0.09 -0.13
C PHE A 193 7.47 -0.99 0.02
N PHE A 194 8.70 -0.58 -0.25
CA PHE A 194 9.91 -1.34 -0.01
C PHE A 194 10.69 -0.68 1.13
N HIS A 195 10.79 -1.41 2.24
CA HIS A 195 11.68 -1.11 3.35
C HIS A 195 13.08 -1.56 2.94
N ASP A 196 13.98 -0.62 2.67
CA ASP A 196 15.31 -0.86 2.09
C ASP A 196 16.42 -0.06 2.81
N ASP A 197 17.63 -0.04 2.26
CA ASP A 197 18.77 0.74 2.76
C ASP A 197 19.20 0.30 4.17
N GLU A 198 19.34 -1.02 4.36
CA GLU A 198 19.47 -1.68 5.66
C GLU A 198 20.76 -1.37 6.44
N ASP A 199 21.65 -0.59 5.86
CA ASP A 199 22.88 -0.11 6.49
C ASP A 199 22.63 0.97 7.55
N ILE A 200 21.45 1.60 7.59
CA ILE A 200 21.08 2.48 8.71
C ILE A 200 20.47 1.74 9.90
N LEU A 201 20.25 0.43 9.79
CA LEU A 201 19.80 -0.38 10.93
C LEU A 201 20.87 -0.35 12.03
N PRO A 202 20.48 -0.22 13.31
CA PRO A 202 21.41 -0.16 14.43
C PRO A 202 22.10 -1.53 14.62
N ARG A 203 23.26 -1.69 14.00
CA ARG A 203 24.07 -2.92 14.03
C ARG A 203 25.49 -2.59 14.51
N PRO A 204 26.22 -3.53 15.14
CA PRO A 204 27.64 -3.31 15.42
C PRO A 204 28.38 -3.10 14.10
N PHE A 205 29.45 -2.30 14.09
CA PHE A 205 30.25 -2.02 12.90
C PHE A 205 31.42 -3.02 12.78
N GLU A 206 31.77 -3.37 11.55
CA GLU A 206 33.04 -4.06 11.25
C GLU A 206 34.22 -3.07 11.31
N TYR A 207 35.46 -3.59 11.25
CA TYR A 207 36.68 -2.76 11.38
C TYR A 207 36.78 -1.63 10.35
N SER A 208 36.15 -1.78 9.18
CA SER A 208 36.08 -0.77 8.12
C SER A 208 35.13 0.40 8.42
N GLY A 209 34.35 0.31 9.51
CA GLY A 209 33.28 1.26 9.83
C GLY A 209 31.94 0.95 9.14
N TYR A 210 31.81 -0.19 8.46
CA TYR A 210 30.55 -0.60 7.83
C TYR A 210 29.67 -1.41 8.81
N PRO A 211 28.34 -1.20 8.87
CA PRO A 211 27.46 -1.98 9.72
C PRO A 211 27.57 -3.48 9.40
N LEU A 212 27.74 -4.32 10.42
CA LEU A 212 27.76 -5.76 10.24
C LEU A 212 26.45 -6.21 9.59
N ARG A 213 26.55 -6.89 8.46
CA ARG A 213 25.39 -7.42 7.73
C ARG A 213 24.93 -8.77 8.32
N ILE A 214 24.73 -8.81 9.64
CA ILE A 214 24.31 -9.99 10.41
C ILE A 214 23.05 -9.69 11.21
N GLY A 215 22.28 -10.74 11.50
CA GLY A 215 21.23 -10.71 12.51
C GLY A 215 19.80 -10.58 11.98
N ASP A 216 18.89 -10.58 12.96
CA ASP A 216 17.45 -10.46 12.80
C ASP A 216 17.00 -9.00 13.01
N VAL A 217 16.03 -8.57 12.22
CA VAL A 217 15.26 -7.35 12.53
C VAL A 217 14.09 -7.74 13.42
N PRO A 218 13.89 -7.08 14.58
CA PRO A 218 12.75 -7.33 15.45
C PRO A 218 11.41 -7.26 14.72
N THR A 219 10.50 -8.18 15.04
CA THR A 219 9.20 -8.34 14.37
C THR A 219 8.31 -7.11 14.54
N GLU A 220 8.45 -6.42 15.68
CA GLU A 220 7.72 -5.19 15.97
C GLU A 220 7.98 -4.10 14.92
N TRP A 221 9.19 -4.03 14.36
CA TRP A 221 9.50 -3.08 13.28
C TRP A 221 8.70 -3.37 12.03
N TYR A 222 8.61 -4.63 11.63
CA TYR A 222 7.79 -5.03 10.49
C TYR A 222 6.30 -4.82 10.76
N GLN A 223 5.82 -5.08 11.97
CA GLN A 223 4.42 -4.80 12.34
C GLN A 223 4.08 -3.31 12.19
N ARG A 224 4.97 -2.40 12.63
CA ARG A 224 4.81 -0.94 12.46
C ARG A 224 4.78 -0.55 10.98
N PHE A 225 5.67 -1.13 10.17
CA PHE A 225 5.71 -0.91 8.72
C PHE A 225 4.43 -1.42 8.03
N PHE A 226 3.97 -2.62 8.38
CA PHE A 226 2.76 -3.23 7.81
C PHE A 226 1.49 -2.48 8.20
N GLU A 227 1.37 -2.06 9.47
CA GLU A 227 0.26 -1.22 9.93
C GLU A 227 0.23 0.11 9.16
N THR A 228 1.39 0.73 8.95
CA THR A 228 1.51 1.97 8.15
C THR A 228 0.99 1.75 6.73
N ALA A 229 1.43 0.69 6.06
CA ALA A 229 0.98 0.37 4.71
C ALA A 229 -0.56 0.19 4.66
N LEU A 230 -1.13 -0.58 5.59
CA LEU A 230 -2.57 -0.83 5.67
C LEU A 230 -3.38 0.44 5.94
N ARG A 231 -2.90 1.31 6.85
CA ARG A 231 -3.56 2.59 7.16
C ARG A 231 -3.51 3.59 6.00
N LEU A 232 -2.44 3.54 5.21
CA LEU A 232 -2.35 4.23 3.91
C LEU A 232 -3.16 3.55 2.80
N ARG A 233 -3.90 2.49 3.14
CA ARG A 233 -4.72 1.70 2.20
C ARG A 233 -3.89 1.09 1.07
N LEU A 234 -2.63 0.76 1.35
CA LEU A 234 -1.76 -0.07 0.50
C LEU A 234 -2.04 -1.56 0.79
N ASN A 235 -1.71 -2.42 -0.18
CA ASN A 235 -2.00 -3.85 -0.08
C ASN A 235 -0.76 -4.74 -0.28
N MET A 236 0.43 -4.16 -0.37
CA MET A 236 1.66 -4.90 -0.65
C MET A 236 2.83 -4.33 0.15
N VAL A 237 3.76 -5.20 0.55
CA VAL A 237 4.99 -4.81 1.25
C VAL A 237 6.17 -5.65 0.76
N ALA A 238 7.31 -4.99 0.60
CA ALA A 238 8.61 -5.64 0.46
C ALA A 238 9.45 -5.31 1.71
N PRO A 239 9.68 -6.29 2.59
CA PRO A 239 10.65 -6.14 3.67
C PRO A 239 12.10 -6.20 3.20
N TYR A 240 13.00 -5.88 4.13
CA TYR A 240 14.44 -5.98 3.96
C TYR A 240 14.93 -7.25 3.26
N THR A 241 15.88 -7.05 2.36
CA THR A 241 16.53 -8.08 1.56
C THR A 241 17.88 -8.48 2.14
N ARG A 242 18.63 -7.57 2.77
CA ARG A 242 19.94 -7.84 3.42
C ARG A 242 19.81 -8.06 4.93
N ALA A 243 18.83 -8.87 5.31
CA ALA A 243 18.58 -9.33 6.67
C ALA A 243 18.13 -10.80 6.67
N HIS A 244 18.21 -11.47 7.83
CA HIS A 244 17.61 -12.80 7.97
C HIS A 244 16.08 -12.71 7.81
N ARG A 245 15.51 -13.61 7.01
CA ARG A 245 14.08 -13.64 6.72
C ARG A 245 13.38 -14.75 7.48
N ARG A 246 12.74 -14.34 8.56
CA ARG A 246 11.92 -15.22 9.38
C ARG A 246 10.53 -15.36 8.75
N PHE A 247 10.07 -16.59 8.55
CA PHE A 247 8.74 -16.88 7.97
C PHE A 247 7.60 -16.20 8.74
N GLU A 248 7.76 -15.96 10.05
CA GLU A 248 6.76 -15.23 10.84
C GLU A 248 6.44 -13.84 10.26
N VAL A 249 7.44 -13.14 9.69
CA VAL A 249 7.26 -11.80 9.12
C VAL A 249 6.41 -11.88 7.85
N GLN A 250 6.70 -12.85 6.99
CA GLN A 250 5.92 -13.15 5.78
C GLN A 250 4.47 -13.51 6.13
N LYS A 251 4.32 -14.37 7.14
CA LYS A 251 3.01 -14.81 7.62
C LYS A 251 2.18 -13.65 8.19
N ILE A 252 2.79 -12.77 9.00
CA ILE A 252 2.10 -11.61 9.57
C ILE A 252 1.59 -10.69 8.46
N ALA A 253 2.43 -10.38 7.46
CA ALA A 253 2.00 -9.57 6.30
C ALA A 253 0.75 -10.16 5.65
N SER A 254 0.78 -11.45 5.33
CA SER A 254 -0.32 -12.16 4.69
C SER A 254 -1.57 -12.26 5.56
N ASP A 255 -1.42 -12.60 6.84
CA ASP A 255 -2.54 -12.72 7.80
C ASP A 255 -3.26 -11.38 7.96
N TRP A 256 -2.53 -10.26 7.91
CA TRP A 256 -3.09 -8.90 7.95
C TRP A 256 -3.66 -8.44 6.61
N GLY A 257 -3.54 -9.26 5.56
CA GLY A 257 -4.14 -9.04 4.26
C GLY A 257 -3.20 -8.45 3.21
N LEU A 258 -1.92 -8.21 3.52
CA LEU A 258 -0.92 -7.70 2.58
C LEU A 258 -0.38 -8.82 1.68
N PHE A 259 -0.05 -8.47 0.44
CA PHE A 259 0.82 -9.27 -0.42
C PHE A 259 2.27 -9.08 0.01
N TYR A 260 2.94 -10.18 0.35
CA TYR A 260 4.38 -10.20 0.56
C TYR A 260 5.10 -10.30 -0.79
N THR A 261 5.97 -9.34 -1.08
CA THR A 261 6.83 -9.35 -2.27
C THR A 261 8.26 -9.00 -1.87
N SER A 262 9.14 -8.81 -2.84
CA SER A 262 10.51 -8.40 -2.59
C SER A 262 11.13 -7.64 -3.74
N HIS A 263 12.36 -7.17 -3.52
CA HIS A 263 13.18 -6.48 -4.50
C HIS A 263 13.52 -7.37 -5.72
N HIS A 264 13.84 -6.77 -6.85
CA HIS A 264 13.89 -7.50 -8.13
C HIS A 264 15.05 -8.50 -8.29
N TYR A 265 16.10 -8.44 -7.46
CA TYR A 265 17.18 -9.45 -7.47
C TYR A 265 16.83 -10.65 -6.59
N ASP A 266 15.75 -10.54 -5.82
CA ASP A 266 15.29 -11.54 -4.89
C ASP A 266 14.28 -12.50 -5.52
N ILE A 267 14.80 -13.25 -6.50
CA ILE A 267 14.03 -14.12 -7.37
C ILE A 267 13.29 -15.19 -6.56
N LEU A 268 12.00 -15.32 -6.83
CA LEU A 268 11.07 -16.24 -6.18
C LEU A 268 11.15 -16.17 -4.63
N LEU A 269 11.35 -14.97 -4.08
CA LEU A 269 11.40 -14.68 -2.63
C LEU A 269 12.50 -15.45 -1.88
N SER A 270 13.61 -15.74 -2.54
CA SER A 270 14.58 -16.72 -2.05
C SER A 270 15.69 -16.16 -1.16
N ASN A 271 15.83 -14.86 -1.07
CA ASN A 271 16.93 -14.07 -0.51
C ASN A 271 18.32 -14.54 -0.97
N PRO A 272 18.90 -14.03 -2.07
CA PRO A 272 20.23 -14.44 -2.49
C PRO A 272 21.34 -14.05 -1.50
N PHE A 273 21.14 -13.03 -0.66
CA PHE A 273 22.08 -12.69 0.43
C PHE A 273 22.25 -13.85 1.43
N GLY A 274 21.21 -14.68 1.54
CA GLY A 274 21.15 -15.86 2.38
C GLY A 274 21.87 -17.10 1.83
N ILE A 275 22.29 -17.15 0.56
CA ILE A 275 22.88 -18.41 0.04
C ILE A 275 24.18 -18.80 0.77
N GLU A 276 24.98 -17.80 1.17
CA GLU A 276 26.21 -17.96 1.96
C GLU A 276 26.00 -17.72 3.47
N ARG A 277 24.77 -17.42 3.90
CA ARG A 277 24.47 -16.95 5.26
C ARG A 277 23.31 -17.72 5.87
N PHE A 278 23.17 -17.64 7.19
CA PHE A 278 22.03 -18.22 7.93
C PHE A 278 21.79 -19.73 7.68
N GLY A 279 22.74 -20.45 7.07
CA GLY A 279 22.60 -21.85 6.69
C GLY A 279 21.65 -22.13 5.50
N LEU A 280 21.12 -21.12 4.80
CA LEU A 280 20.04 -21.34 3.82
C LEU A 280 20.50 -22.12 2.59
N GLY A 281 21.70 -21.85 2.06
CA GLY A 281 22.24 -22.61 0.92
C GLY A 281 22.35 -24.11 1.21
N LYS A 282 22.80 -24.47 2.43
CA LYS A 282 22.83 -25.86 2.88
C LYS A 282 21.43 -26.43 3.08
N ALA A 283 20.54 -25.70 3.75
CA ALA A 283 19.17 -26.15 4.05
C ALA A 283 18.36 -26.44 2.78
N ARG A 284 18.62 -25.69 1.70
CA ARG A 284 17.94 -25.86 0.41
C ARG A 284 18.73 -26.72 -0.58
N ASN A 285 19.79 -27.40 -0.17
CA ASN A 285 20.66 -28.20 -1.05
C ASN A 285 21.11 -27.44 -2.31
N ALA A 286 21.49 -26.17 -2.12
CA ALA A 286 21.88 -25.24 -3.17
C ALA A 286 23.39 -25.06 -3.31
N GLY A 287 24.17 -25.51 -2.31
CA GLY A 287 25.55 -25.06 -2.15
C GLY A 287 25.61 -23.58 -1.79
N THR A 288 26.78 -22.95 -2.00
CA THR A 288 27.00 -21.53 -1.72
C THR A 288 27.24 -20.69 -2.99
N THR A 289 27.47 -21.33 -4.13
CA THR A 289 27.80 -20.65 -5.39
C THR A 289 26.55 -20.04 -6.03
N TRP A 290 26.52 -18.71 -6.17
CA TRP A 290 25.47 -17.98 -6.90
C TRP A 290 25.87 -17.73 -8.36
N ASP A 291 25.87 -18.78 -9.16
CA ASP A 291 26.19 -18.68 -10.59
C ASP A 291 25.36 -19.69 -11.39
N TRP A 292 24.57 -19.17 -12.34
CA TRP A 292 23.66 -19.97 -13.16
C TRP A 292 24.40 -20.92 -14.10
N LEU A 293 25.59 -20.54 -14.58
CA LEU A 293 26.35 -21.35 -15.54
C LEU A 293 27.04 -22.54 -14.86
N THR A 294 27.53 -22.35 -13.64
CA THR A 294 28.31 -23.37 -12.92
C THR A 294 27.51 -24.10 -11.84
N ASN A 295 26.42 -23.52 -11.33
CA ASN A 295 25.59 -24.07 -10.25
C ASN A 295 24.08 -23.96 -10.53
N ARG A 296 23.66 -24.25 -11.76
CA ARG A 296 22.25 -24.17 -12.19
C ARG A 296 21.28 -24.92 -11.25
N GLU A 297 21.56 -26.19 -10.97
CA GLU A 297 20.68 -27.02 -10.13
C GLU A 297 20.62 -26.51 -8.69
N GLY A 298 21.73 -26.01 -8.16
CA GLY A 298 21.76 -25.40 -6.83
C GLY A 298 20.87 -24.15 -6.75
N MET A 299 20.96 -23.26 -7.75
CA MET A 299 20.07 -22.08 -7.84
C MET A 299 18.59 -22.47 -7.98
N LEU A 300 18.28 -23.50 -8.78
CA LEU A 300 16.92 -24.02 -8.89
C LEU A 300 16.39 -24.58 -7.58
N ASN A 301 17.21 -25.33 -6.83
CA ASN A 301 16.83 -25.81 -5.51
C ASN A 301 16.60 -24.65 -4.52
N TYR A 302 17.44 -23.63 -4.58
CA TYR A 302 17.31 -22.43 -3.77
C TYR A 302 15.98 -21.70 -4.04
N TRP A 303 15.64 -21.51 -5.32
CA TRP A 303 14.38 -20.89 -5.74
C TRP A 303 13.15 -21.74 -5.42
N ARG A 304 13.25 -23.06 -5.56
CA ARG A 304 12.18 -23.99 -5.14
C ARG A 304 11.88 -23.84 -3.64
N GLY A 305 12.91 -23.68 -2.81
CA GLY A 305 12.76 -23.41 -1.39
C GLY A 305 11.96 -22.13 -1.12
N GLY A 306 12.30 -21.02 -1.78
CA GLY A 306 11.55 -19.75 -1.66
C GLY A 306 10.06 -19.89 -2.01
N VAL A 307 9.73 -20.58 -3.10
CA VAL A 307 8.32 -20.85 -3.46
C VAL A 307 7.62 -21.71 -2.42
N LEU A 308 8.24 -22.81 -1.97
CA LEU A 308 7.63 -23.75 -1.03
C LEU A 308 7.41 -23.11 0.34
N GLU A 309 8.34 -22.30 0.82
CA GLU A 309 8.23 -21.57 2.08
C GLU A 309 7.08 -20.54 2.05
N ASN A 310 6.80 -19.94 0.89
CA ASN A 310 5.77 -18.90 0.73
C ASN A 310 4.48 -19.41 0.06
N ARG A 311 4.33 -20.72 -0.16
CA ARG A 311 3.20 -21.27 -0.93
C ARG A 311 1.84 -21.04 -0.28
N ASP A 312 1.81 -20.90 1.05
CA ASP A 312 0.59 -20.84 1.85
C ASP A 312 0.16 -19.39 2.17
N ILE A 313 0.96 -18.39 1.80
CA ILE A 313 0.67 -16.97 2.02
C ILE A 313 0.22 -16.24 0.73
N ASN A 314 -0.20 -14.98 0.87
CA ASN A 314 -0.40 -14.04 -0.23
C ASN A 314 0.95 -13.50 -0.71
N ALA A 315 1.50 -14.09 -1.76
CA ALA A 315 2.82 -13.76 -2.28
C ALA A 315 2.78 -13.25 -3.74
N ILE A 316 3.67 -12.32 -4.04
CA ILE A 316 4.01 -11.90 -5.40
C ILE A 316 5.49 -12.27 -5.63
N TYR A 317 5.78 -12.94 -6.74
CA TYR A 317 7.08 -13.57 -6.99
C TYR A 317 7.90 -12.77 -8.01
N PRO A 318 9.02 -12.16 -7.62
CA PRO A 318 10.00 -11.61 -8.56
C PRO A 318 10.57 -12.74 -9.43
N VAL A 319 10.68 -12.52 -10.74
CA VAL A 319 11.34 -13.43 -11.68
C VAL A 319 12.46 -12.69 -12.41
N GLY A 320 13.45 -13.41 -12.93
CA GLY A 320 14.64 -12.84 -13.58
C GLY A 320 15.94 -13.56 -13.19
N LEU A 321 17.06 -13.06 -13.70
CA LEU A 321 18.39 -13.55 -13.35
C LEU A 321 19.29 -12.35 -13.07
N ARG A 322 19.72 -12.19 -11.81
CA ARG A 322 20.67 -11.13 -11.40
C ARG A 322 21.69 -11.70 -10.42
N GLY A 323 22.76 -10.96 -10.19
CA GLY A 323 23.74 -11.26 -9.16
C GLY A 323 23.18 -11.00 -7.75
N THR A 324 24.01 -11.22 -6.74
CA THR A 324 23.72 -10.83 -5.35
C THR A 324 23.98 -9.33 -5.15
N ASP A 325 23.49 -8.77 -4.05
CA ASP A 325 23.77 -7.39 -3.64
C ASP A 325 23.46 -6.35 -4.74
N ASP A 326 22.34 -6.55 -5.43
CA ASP A 326 21.84 -5.67 -6.50
C ASP A 326 22.79 -5.50 -7.71
N ARG A 327 23.70 -6.45 -7.93
CA ARG A 327 24.60 -6.45 -9.08
C ARG A 327 23.99 -7.16 -10.29
N SER A 328 24.34 -6.71 -11.49
CA SER A 328 24.01 -7.41 -12.74
C SER A 328 24.64 -8.81 -12.75
N TYR A 329 23.97 -9.78 -13.37
CA TYR A 329 24.55 -11.10 -13.59
C TYR A 329 25.73 -11.01 -14.57
N THR A 330 26.88 -11.59 -14.20
CA THR A 330 28.12 -11.51 -14.99
C THR A 330 28.27 -12.75 -15.87
N PHE A 331 28.24 -12.55 -17.18
CA PHE A 331 28.55 -13.61 -18.15
C PHE A 331 30.03 -13.62 -18.52
N PRO A 332 30.55 -14.75 -19.04
CA PRO A 332 31.84 -14.78 -19.73
C PRO A 332 31.92 -13.67 -20.79
N LYS A 333 33.09 -13.00 -20.88
CA LYS A 333 33.29 -11.82 -21.75
C LYS A 333 33.02 -12.12 -23.23
N ASP A 334 33.34 -13.34 -23.62
CA ASP A 334 33.35 -13.91 -24.95
C ASP A 334 32.02 -14.60 -25.32
N MET A 335 31.03 -14.60 -24.42
CA MET A 335 29.69 -15.11 -24.72
C MET A 335 28.92 -14.12 -25.62
N SER A 336 28.25 -14.64 -26.65
CA SER A 336 27.44 -13.83 -27.57
C SER A 336 26.20 -13.24 -26.87
N GLU A 337 25.70 -12.09 -27.33
CA GLU A 337 24.46 -11.53 -26.78
C GLU A 337 23.24 -12.44 -27.02
N ALA A 338 23.22 -13.19 -28.12
CA ALA A 338 22.16 -14.16 -28.40
C ALA A 338 22.12 -15.29 -27.36
N ASP A 339 23.29 -15.81 -26.95
CA ASP A 339 23.37 -16.85 -25.92
C ASP A 339 22.96 -16.30 -24.54
N LYS A 340 23.41 -15.08 -24.20
CA LYS A 340 22.99 -14.40 -22.95
C LYS A 340 21.49 -14.25 -22.89
N SER A 341 20.86 -13.79 -23.97
CA SER A 341 19.41 -13.61 -24.05
C SER A 341 18.65 -14.93 -23.93
N LYS A 342 19.14 -15.99 -24.58
CA LYS A 342 18.57 -17.34 -24.45
C LYS A 342 18.64 -17.85 -23.00
N ILE A 343 19.73 -17.56 -22.28
CA ILE A 343 19.88 -17.91 -20.86
C ILE A 343 18.89 -17.13 -20.00
N PHE A 344 18.76 -15.81 -20.20
CA PHE A 344 17.78 -14.99 -19.47
C PHE A 344 16.36 -15.48 -19.67
N GLN A 345 15.96 -15.70 -20.93
CA GLN A 345 14.64 -16.21 -21.26
C GLN A 345 14.38 -17.58 -20.64
N GLY A 346 15.33 -18.51 -20.78
CA GLY A 346 15.21 -19.86 -20.23
C GLY A 346 15.11 -19.88 -18.71
N ALA A 347 15.81 -18.97 -18.01
CA ALA A 347 15.69 -18.81 -16.55
C ALA A 347 14.29 -18.31 -16.16
N LEU A 348 13.80 -17.26 -16.82
CA LEU A 348 12.46 -16.70 -16.61
C LEU A 348 11.35 -17.75 -16.82
N GLU A 349 11.38 -18.44 -17.96
CA GLU A 349 10.39 -19.48 -18.29
C GLU A 349 10.44 -20.63 -17.27
N THR A 350 11.63 -21.03 -16.83
CA THR A 350 11.80 -22.09 -15.84
C THR A 350 11.21 -21.68 -14.49
N GLN A 351 11.45 -20.44 -14.05
CA GLN A 351 10.93 -19.92 -12.78
C GLN A 351 9.39 -19.87 -12.79
N VAL A 352 8.79 -19.32 -13.85
CA VAL A 352 7.33 -19.23 -13.99
C VAL A 352 6.69 -20.63 -13.99
N ARG A 353 7.22 -21.55 -14.81
CA ARG A 353 6.72 -22.93 -14.88
C ARG A 353 6.85 -23.64 -13.52
N MET A 354 8.04 -23.58 -12.91
CA MET A 354 8.33 -24.24 -11.64
C MET A 354 7.39 -23.74 -10.53
N THR A 355 7.15 -22.42 -10.43
CA THR A 355 6.25 -21.88 -9.43
C THR A 355 4.82 -22.38 -9.61
N LYS A 356 4.31 -22.44 -10.85
CA LYS A 356 2.97 -23.00 -11.14
C LYS A 356 2.84 -24.50 -10.82
N GLU A 357 3.94 -25.24 -10.94
CA GLU A 357 3.96 -26.67 -10.60
C GLU A 357 3.96 -26.91 -9.08
N LEU A 358 4.63 -26.04 -8.32
CA LEU A 358 4.81 -26.17 -6.87
C LEU A 358 3.63 -25.62 -6.06
N LEU A 359 2.92 -24.63 -6.58
CA LEU A 359 1.77 -24.04 -5.89
C LEU A 359 0.52 -24.94 -5.97
N PRO A 360 -0.38 -24.87 -4.96
CA PRO A 360 -1.71 -25.47 -5.03
C PRO A 360 -2.46 -25.05 -6.31
N LYS A 361 -3.23 -25.97 -6.90
CA LYS A 361 -3.90 -25.75 -8.21
C LYS A 361 -4.93 -24.63 -8.21
N ASP A 362 -5.49 -24.32 -7.04
CA ASP A 362 -6.44 -23.24 -6.80
C ASP A 362 -5.75 -21.88 -6.58
N LYS A 363 -4.42 -21.86 -6.38
CA LYS A 363 -3.64 -20.62 -6.28
C LYS A 363 -3.10 -20.18 -7.64
N GLN A 364 -3.44 -18.96 -8.02
CA GLN A 364 -2.85 -18.30 -9.19
C GLN A 364 -1.64 -17.47 -8.76
N PRO A 365 -0.41 -17.82 -9.16
CA PRO A 365 0.76 -17.02 -8.84
C PRO A 365 0.70 -15.66 -9.54
N ILE A 366 1.26 -14.65 -8.87
CA ILE A 366 1.51 -13.34 -9.44
C ILE A 366 3.01 -13.19 -9.63
N PHE A 367 3.45 -12.84 -10.83
CA PHE A 367 4.86 -12.65 -11.14
C PHE A 367 5.14 -11.20 -11.55
N HIS A 368 6.34 -10.70 -11.26
CA HIS A 368 6.84 -9.50 -11.89
C HIS A 368 8.29 -9.64 -12.35
N PHE A 369 8.60 -8.99 -13.47
CA PHE A 369 9.95 -8.82 -13.98
C PHE A 369 10.26 -7.33 -14.02
N THR A 370 11.21 -6.91 -13.18
CA THR A 370 11.59 -5.50 -13.09
C THR A 370 12.73 -5.20 -14.05
N LEU A 371 12.51 -4.19 -14.89
CA LEU A 371 13.44 -3.70 -15.89
C LEU A 371 14.54 -2.82 -15.28
N TYR A 372 15.21 -3.30 -14.23
CA TYR A 372 16.23 -2.53 -13.54
C TYR A 372 17.52 -2.48 -14.37
N THR A 373 18.11 -1.29 -14.47
CA THR A 373 19.44 -1.04 -15.06
C THR A 373 19.65 -1.72 -16.42
N GLU A 374 20.46 -2.78 -16.48
CA GLU A 374 20.80 -3.49 -17.72
C GLU A 374 19.59 -4.17 -18.38
N MET A 375 18.54 -4.48 -17.61
CA MET A 375 17.37 -5.20 -18.11
C MET A 375 16.47 -4.32 -18.96
N LEU A 376 16.38 -3.00 -18.66
CA LEU A 376 15.60 -2.06 -19.47
C LEU A 376 16.08 -2.03 -20.92
N LYS A 377 17.39 -1.87 -21.11
CA LYS A 377 17.99 -1.81 -22.45
C LYS A 377 17.73 -3.11 -23.22
N LYS A 378 17.98 -4.27 -22.60
CA LYS A 378 17.78 -5.58 -23.24
C LYS A 378 16.32 -5.82 -23.64
N TYR A 379 15.38 -5.40 -22.79
CA TYR A 379 13.95 -5.48 -23.10
C TYR A 379 13.58 -4.58 -24.30
N GLN A 380 14.05 -3.34 -24.32
CA GLN A 380 13.77 -2.39 -25.42
C GLN A 380 14.40 -2.83 -26.76
N GLU A 381 15.53 -3.51 -26.73
CA GLU A 381 16.17 -4.11 -27.91
C GLU A 381 15.41 -5.34 -28.45
N GLY A 382 14.38 -5.82 -27.74
CA GLY A 382 13.65 -7.04 -28.12
C GLY A 382 14.51 -8.30 -28.01
N SER A 383 15.50 -8.30 -27.12
CA SER A 383 16.52 -9.34 -27.05
C SER A 383 16.00 -10.70 -26.58
N PHE A 384 14.90 -10.72 -25.81
CA PHE A 384 14.25 -11.93 -25.30
C PHE A 384 12.75 -11.70 -25.08
N ASP A 385 11.97 -12.77 -25.06
CA ASP A 385 10.53 -12.71 -24.72
C ASP A 385 10.29 -12.92 -23.22
N VAL A 386 9.21 -12.32 -22.70
CA VAL A 386 8.77 -12.48 -21.31
C VAL A 386 7.42 -13.21 -21.30
N PRO A 387 7.21 -14.22 -20.43
CA PRO A 387 5.92 -14.91 -20.33
C PRO A 387 4.75 -13.93 -20.10
N SER A 388 3.60 -14.18 -20.73
CA SER A 388 2.47 -13.23 -20.77
C SER A 388 1.79 -12.99 -19.42
N ASP A 389 1.99 -13.89 -18.47
CA ASP A 389 1.47 -13.82 -17.11
C ASP A 389 2.38 -13.03 -16.14
N VAL A 390 3.52 -12.54 -16.62
CA VAL A 390 4.45 -11.73 -15.85
C VAL A 390 4.12 -10.24 -16.01
N ILE A 391 4.04 -9.52 -14.90
CA ILE A 391 3.92 -8.07 -14.89
C ILE A 391 5.27 -7.45 -15.22
N ILE A 392 5.33 -6.57 -16.23
CA ILE A 392 6.54 -5.83 -16.58
C ILE A 392 6.62 -4.57 -15.72
N VAL A 393 7.67 -4.46 -14.90
CA VAL A 393 7.84 -3.35 -13.95
C VAL A 393 8.92 -2.40 -14.45
N TRP A 394 8.53 -1.16 -14.76
CA TRP A 394 9.39 -0.08 -15.24
C TRP A 394 10.03 0.66 -14.07
N THR A 395 11.24 1.17 -14.22
CA THR A 395 11.95 1.82 -13.11
C THR A 395 12.26 3.28 -13.42
N ASP A 396 12.32 4.07 -12.37
CA ASP A 396 12.91 5.41 -12.44
C ASP A 396 14.45 5.35 -12.55
N ASN A 397 15.06 6.53 -12.54
CA ASN A 397 16.50 6.73 -12.52
C ASN A 397 17.11 6.61 -11.12
N ASN A 398 16.37 6.07 -10.14
CA ASN A 398 16.66 6.10 -8.70
C ASN A 398 16.54 7.50 -8.06
N ASP A 399 16.15 8.51 -8.84
CA ASP A 399 15.96 9.89 -8.43
C ASP A 399 14.52 10.37 -8.67
N GLY A 400 13.57 9.44 -8.74
CA GLY A 400 12.16 9.75 -8.91
C GLY A 400 11.79 10.28 -10.29
N GLU A 401 12.56 10.02 -11.34
CA GLU A 401 12.19 10.32 -12.74
C GLU A 401 12.16 9.03 -13.57
N MET A 402 11.02 8.71 -14.19
CA MET A 402 10.86 7.46 -14.93
C MET A 402 11.83 7.41 -16.13
N ARG A 403 12.67 6.36 -16.21
CA ARG A 403 13.60 6.18 -17.34
C ARG A 403 12.85 5.94 -18.66
N ALA A 404 11.76 5.20 -18.56
CA ALA A 404 10.86 4.86 -19.65
C ALA A 404 9.52 4.39 -19.08
N LEU A 405 8.51 4.38 -19.94
CA LEU A 405 7.16 3.88 -19.67
C LEU A 405 6.66 3.11 -20.90
N PRO A 406 5.66 2.23 -20.75
CA PRO A 406 5.17 1.43 -21.88
C PRO A 406 4.52 2.33 -22.93
N GLN A 407 5.00 2.24 -24.18
CA GLN A 407 4.36 2.89 -25.33
C GLN A 407 3.12 2.10 -25.81
N SER A 408 3.08 0.79 -25.53
CA SER A 408 1.93 -0.08 -25.73
C SER A 408 1.93 -1.16 -24.65
N LEU A 409 0.75 -1.72 -24.33
CA LEU A 409 0.63 -2.77 -23.31
C LEU A 409 0.97 -4.16 -23.84
N GLY A 410 0.87 -4.37 -25.15
CA GLY A 410 1.07 -5.69 -25.76
C GLY A 410 0.22 -6.77 -25.07
N LYS A 411 0.85 -7.89 -24.72
CA LYS A 411 0.23 -9.02 -24.00
C LYS A 411 0.39 -8.95 -22.48
N TRP A 412 1.06 -7.91 -21.95
CA TRP A 412 1.45 -7.83 -20.56
C TRP A 412 0.62 -6.83 -19.78
N LYS A 413 0.70 -6.97 -18.47
CA LYS A 413 0.35 -5.91 -17.54
C LYS A 413 1.61 -5.17 -17.14
N HIS A 414 1.45 -3.91 -16.75
CA HIS A 414 2.57 -3.04 -16.46
C HIS A 414 2.46 -2.40 -15.09
N GLY A 415 3.61 -2.18 -14.46
CA GLY A 415 3.73 -1.50 -13.18
C GLY A 415 5.03 -0.73 -13.07
N VAL A 416 5.32 -0.19 -11.89
CA VAL A 416 6.50 0.64 -11.64
C VAL A 416 7.24 0.28 -10.36
N TYR A 417 8.55 0.54 -10.37
CA TYR A 417 9.41 0.63 -9.20
C TYR A 417 9.99 2.05 -9.13
N TYR A 418 9.65 2.77 -8.08
CA TYR A 418 9.93 4.20 -7.92
C TYR A 418 10.72 4.44 -6.63
N HIS A 419 11.57 5.47 -6.59
CA HIS A 419 12.40 5.77 -5.43
C HIS A 419 12.02 7.12 -4.81
N LEU A 420 11.64 7.10 -3.52
CA LEU A 420 11.72 8.27 -2.65
C LEU A 420 13.07 8.31 -1.93
N ALA A 421 13.60 7.13 -1.62
CA ALA A 421 14.92 6.91 -1.02
C ALA A 421 15.79 6.05 -1.93
N TYR A 422 17.11 6.22 -1.83
CA TYR A 422 18.10 5.38 -2.51
C TYR A 422 19.48 5.52 -1.85
N LEU A 423 20.07 4.40 -1.43
CA LEU A 423 21.51 4.31 -1.14
C LEU A 423 22.32 4.35 -2.44
N GLY A 424 22.86 5.52 -2.76
CA GLY A 424 23.73 5.73 -3.92
C GLY A 424 24.91 6.63 -3.62
N ASN A 425 25.53 7.17 -4.68
CA ASN A 425 26.62 8.15 -4.55
C ASN A 425 26.12 9.55 -4.11
N THR A 426 24.84 9.69 -3.76
CA THR A 426 24.16 10.93 -3.38
C THR A 426 23.60 10.81 -1.96
N VAL A 427 23.27 11.94 -1.30
CA VAL A 427 22.84 12.01 0.11
C VAL A 427 21.37 11.60 0.36
N LYS A 428 20.74 10.90 -0.59
CA LYS A 428 19.28 10.71 -0.63
C LYS A 428 18.74 9.65 0.29
N GLN A 429 19.59 8.80 0.84
CA GLN A 429 19.21 7.74 1.78
C GLN A 429 18.57 8.27 3.08
N VAL A 430 18.97 9.48 3.50
CA VAL A 430 18.50 10.11 4.75
C VAL A 430 18.01 11.54 4.54
N THR A 431 18.12 12.07 3.32
CA THR A 431 17.68 13.42 2.99
C THR A 431 16.55 13.34 1.97
N HIS A 432 15.44 13.96 2.33
CA HIS A 432 14.26 14.01 1.49
C HIS A 432 14.48 14.97 0.30
N THR A 433 14.63 14.41 -0.90
CA THR A 433 14.96 15.20 -2.10
C THR A 433 13.95 15.07 -3.25
N ILE A 434 12.96 14.19 -3.14
CA ILE A 434 11.95 13.96 -4.18
C ILE A 434 10.73 14.83 -3.88
N THR A 435 10.47 15.82 -4.72
CA THR A 435 9.44 16.84 -4.44
C THR A 435 8.02 16.36 -4.79
N PRO A 436 6.97 16.94 -4.17
CA PRO A 436 5.58 16.70 -4.58
C PRO A 436 5.32 17.01 -6.06
N GLN A 437 6.03 17.98 -6.65
CA GLN A 437 5.97 18.31 -8.08
C GLN A 437 6.48 17.14 -8.93
N ARG A 438 7.62 16.57 -8.54
CA ARG A 438 8.19 15.40 -9.20
C ARG A 438 7.25 14.20 -9.11
N VAL A 439 6.77 13.88 -7.90
CA VAL A 439 5.78 12.81 -7.69
C VAL A 439 4.54 13.01 -8.56
N ALA A 440 3.90 14.19 -8.50
CA ALA A 440 2.69 14.47 -9.27
C ALA A 440 2.89 14.29 -10.78
N SER A 441 3.99 14.83 -11.31
CA SER A 441 4.30 14.77 -12.75
C SER A 441 4.63 13.36 -13.22
N GLU A 442 5.44 12.60 -12.48
CA GLU A 442 5.79 11.23 -12.86
C GLU A 442 4.60 10.28 -12.71
N PHE A 443 3.83 10.38 -11.62
CA PHE A 443 2.66 9.52 -11.44
C PHE A 443 1.56 9.82 -12.45
N LYS A 444 1.45 11.07 -12.93
CA LYS A 444 0.57 11.37 -14.06
C LYS A 444 0.99 10.61 -15.32
N LYS A 445 2.29 10.62 -15.65
CA LYS A 445 2.83 9.84 -16.79
C LYS A 445 2.60 8.34 -16.61
N ILE A 446 2.80 7.80 -15.41
CA ILE A 446 2.59 6.39 -15.08
C ILE A 446 1.15 5.96 -15.33
N VAL A 447 0.19 6.76 -14.84
CA VAL A 447 -1.25 6.50 -15.02
C VAL A 447 -1.65 6.63 -16.49
N ASP A 448 -1.17 7.65 -17.19
CA ASP A 448 -1.45 7.85 -18.62
C ASP A 448 -0.89 6.70 -19.48
N ALA A 449 0.27 6.15 -19.10
CA ALA A 449 0.87 4.98 -19.72
C ALA A 449 0.21 3.65 -19.31
N LYS A 450 -0.78 3.69 -18.39
CA LYS A 450 -1.49 2.51 -17.85
C LYS A 450 -0.55 1.49 -17.20
N ALA A 451 0.55 1.95 -16.60
CA ALA A 451 1.45 1.13 -15.79
C ALA A 451 0.95 1.02 -14.34
N THR A 452 -0.29 0.55 -14.17
CA THR A 452 -1.04 0.60 -12.91
C THR A 452 -1.41 -0.77 -12.31
N GLU A 453 -0.87 -1.88 -12.84
CA GLU A 453 -1.10 -3.19 -12.20
C GLU A 453 -0.27 -3.33 -10.92
N TYR A 454 0.96 -2.79 -10.90
CA TYR A 454 1.91 -2.95 -9.79
C TYR A 454 2.65 -1.64 -9.50
N MET A 455 2.90 -1.34 -8.22
CA MET A 455 3.72 -0.21 -7.78
C MET A 455 4.46 -0.60 -6.51
N LEU A 456 5.78 -0.57 -6.59
CA LEU A 456 6.67 -0.64 -5.43
C LEU A 456 7.40 0.71 -5.30
N VAL A 457 7.41 1.27 -4.10
CA VAL A 457 8.15 2.51 -3.82
C VAL A 457 9.23 2.23 -2.78
N ASN A 458 10.49 2.50 -3.11
CA ASN A 458 11.56 2.51 -2.13
C ASN A 458 11.39 3.71 -1.20
N VAL A 459 11.21 3.42 0.08
CA VAL A 459 11.01 4.43 1.13
C VAL A 459 12.07 4.35 2.22
N SER A 460 13.15 3.55 2.05
CA SER A 460 14.16 3.32 3.09
C SER A 460 13.46 3.04 4.43
N GLU A 461 13.75 3.78 5.51
CA GLU A 461 13.14 3.68 6.84
C GLU A 461 11.79 4.43 7.02
N VAL A 462 11.14 4.83 5.93
CA VAL A 462 9.83 5.52 5.85
C VAL A 462 9.81 6.95 6.40
N ARG A 463 10.39 7.17 7.59
CA ARG A 463 10.21 8.38 8.42
C ARG A 463 10.52 9.66 7.67
N GLU A 464 11.59 9.68 6.88
CA GLU A 464 12.07 10.86 6.16
C GLU A 464 11.16 11.24 4.97
N TYR A 465 10.33 10.30 4.50
CA TYR A 465 9.58 10.41 3.23
C TYR A 465 8.06 10.35 3.42
N ILE A 466 7.57 10.54 4.65
CA ILE A 466 6.15 10.35 4.99
C ILE A 466 5.19 11.23 4.17
N MET A 467 5.61 12.43 3.76
CA MET A 467 4.77 13.34 2.98
C MET A 467 4.44 12.75 1.60
N GLU A 468 5.45 12.31 0.86
CA GLU A 468 5.36 11.80 -0.50
C GLU A 468 4.88 10.36 -0.49
N ALA A 469 5.25 9.58 0.53
CA ALA A 469 4.66 8.26 0.76
C ALA A 469 3.14 8.37 0.88
N ARG A 470 2.62 9.32 1.68
CA ARG A 470 1.18 9.59 1.77
C ARG A 470 0.61 10.11 0.44
N MET A 471 1.32 10.99 -0.27
CA MET A 471 0.87 11.52 -1.55
C MET A 471 0.68 10.40 -2.57
N ILE A 472 1.68 9.51 -2.68
CA ILE A 472 1.65 8.36 -3.57
C ILE A 472 0.55 7.39 -3.16
N ALA A 473 0.32 7.17 -1.86
CA ALA A 473 -0.79 6.35 -1.40
C ALA A 473 -2.16 6.90 -1.86
N ASP A 474 -2.39 8.21 -1.70
CA ASP A 474 -3.63 8.86 -2.16
C ASP A 474 -3.79 8.79 -3.69
N ILE A 475 -2.71 9.04 -4.44
CA ILE A 475 -2.68 8.90 -5.91
C ILE A 475 -2.98 7.45 -6.33
N SER A 476 -2.36 6.47 -5.68
CA SER A 476 -2.52 5.05 -6.02
C SER A 476 -3.94 4.55 -5.78
N TRP A 477 -4.69 5.17 -4.86
CA TRP A 477 -6.10 4.89 -4.66
C TRP A 477 -6.96 5.57 -5.73
N ASN A 478 -6.85 6.89 -5.94
CA ASN A 478 -7.69 7.60 -6.90
C ASN A 478 -6.95 8.73 -7.65
N ALA A 479 -6.10 8.34 -8.58
CA ALA A 479 -5.31 9.27 -9.37
C ALA A 479 -6.16 10.27 -10.16
N PRO A 480 -7.29 9.89 -10.82
CA PRO A 480 -8.10 10.85 -11.56
C PRO A 480 -8.60 12.00 -10.69
N THR A 481 -9.04 11.74 -9.46
CA THR A 481 -9.53 12.79 -8.55
C THR A 481 -8.41 13.77 -8.16
N VAL A 482 -7.20 13.27 -7.91
CA VAL A 482 -6.12 14.12 -7.36
C VAL A 482 -5.19 14.72 -8.41
N LEU A 483 -4.92 14.01 -9.52
CA LEU A 483 -3.95 14.43 -10.54
C LEU A 483 -4.57 15.20 -11.72
N ASN A 484 -5.87 15.08 -11.98
CA ASN A 484 -6.50 15.79 -13.12
C ASN A 484 -6.81 17.26 -12.81
N GLN A 485 -6.73 17.65 -11.53
CA GLN A 485 -6.84 19.05 -11.15
C GLN A 485 -5.51 19.77 -11.38
N PRO A 486 -5.53 21.05 -11.80
CA PRO A 486 -4.33 21.87 -11.88
C PRO A 486 -3.54 21.89 -10.57
N ASP A 487 -2.23 22.10 -10.69
CA ASP A 487 -1.32 22.33 -9.56
C ASP A 487 -1.39 21.29 -8.44
N ALA A 488 -1.59 20.02 -8.80
CA ALA A 488 -1.76 18.89 -7.87
C ALA A 488 -0.72 18.89 -6.74
N ALA A 489 0.53 19.22 -7.03
CA ALA A 489 1.59 19.31 -6.03
C ALA A 489 1.36 20.40 -4.99
N GLN A 490 1.03 21.63 -5.41
CA GLN A 490 0.78 22.74 -4.48
C GLN A 490 -0.48 22.46 -3.66
N ARG A 491 -1.55 21.94 -4.28
CA ARG A 491 -2.77 21.56 -3.55
C ARG A 491 -2.49 20.51 -2.47
N TYR A 492 -1.61 19.54 -2.77
CA TYR A 492 -1.19 18.55 -1.79
C TYR A 492 -0.40 19.17 -0.64
N ILE A 493 0.57 20.05 -0.92
CA ILE A 493 1.34 20.79 0.10
C ILE A 493 0.40 21.60 1.00
N ASP A 494 -0.55 22.31 0.41
CA ASP A 494 -1.52 23.12 1.15
C ASP A 494 -2.43 22.23 2.02
N TRP A 495 -2.89 21.10 1.47
CA TRP A 495 -3.67 20.12 2.22
C TRP A 495 -2.87 19.55 3.38
N TRP A 496 -1.68 19.04 3.13
CA TRP A 496 -0.79 18.50 4.16
C TRP A 496 -0.56 19.52 5.27
N SER A 497 -0.30 20.77 4.89
CA SER A 497 -0.06 21.85 5.85
C SER A 497 -1.29 22.12 6.72
N ARG A 498 -2.50 22.13 6.14
CA ARG A 498 -3.76 22.20 6.93
C ARG A 498 -3.96 20.99 7.82
N GLU A 499 -3.72 19.80 7.28
CA GLU A 499 -3.96 18.52 7.95
C GLU A 499 -3.09 18.35 9.19
N TYR A 500 -1.79 18.68 9.09
CA TYR A 500 -0.80 18.40 10.15
C TYR A 500 -0.47 19.60 11.04
N PHE A 501 -0.68 20.83 10.58
CA PHE A 501 -0.35 22.04 11.35
C PHE A 501 -1.60 22.86 11.75
N GLY A 502 -2.77 22.49 11.25
CA GLY A 502 -4.04 23.19 11.53
C GLY A 502 -4.14 24.54 10.80
N ALA A 503 -5.36 25.09 10.76
CA ALA A 503 -5.65 26.29 9.97
C ALA A 503 -4.79 27.52 10.32
N ASN A 504 -4.39 27.65 11.59
CA ASN A 504 -3.63 28.80 12.07
C ASN A 504 -2.18 28.83 11.57
N ALA A 505 -1.55 27.67 11.37
CA ALA A 505 -0.14 27.56 10.94
C ALA A 505 0.02 27.01 9.51
N ALA A 506 -1.08 26.61 8.85
CA ALA A 506 -1.06 25.99 7.53
C ALA A 506 -0.35 26.85 6.48
N SER A 507 -0.56 28.17 6.48
CA SER A 507 0.06 29.07 5.49
C SER A 507 1.59 29.12 5.65
N ASP A 508 2.08 29.24 6.89
CA ASP A 508 3.51 29.33 7.19
C ASP A 508 4.20 27.98 6.91
N ALA A 509 3.54 26.87 7.26
CA ALA A 509 4.02 25.53 6.94
C ALA A 509 4.10 25.30 5.43
N ALA A 510 3.05 25.64 4.68
CA ALA A 510 3.03 25.51 3.22
C ALA A 510 4.15 26.35 2.58
N GLN A 511 4.33 27.60 3.01
CA GLN A 511 5.40 28.45 2.52
C GLN A 511 6.79 27.87 2.83
N SER A 512 6.98 27.28 4.01
CA SER A 512 8.25 26.65 4.40
C SER A 512 8.57 25.45 3.50
N TYR A 513 7.59 24.59 3.24
CA TYR A 513 7.75 23.48 2.29
C TYR A 513 8.04 23.98 0.87
N THR A 514 7.26 24.95 0.37
CA THR A 514 7.49 25.53 -0.95
C THR A 514 8.90 26.14 -1.09
N ASN A 515 9.38 26.83 -0.05
CA ASN A 515 10.75 27.36 -0.03
C ASN A 515 11.80 26.24 -0.05
N TYR A 516 11.63 25.20 0.78
CA TYR A 516 12.53 24.06 0.82
C TYR A 516 12.61 23.35 -0.53
N TYR A 517 11.45 23.01 -1.11
CA TYR A 517 11.37 22.38 -2.42
C TYR A 517 11.91 23.26 -3.53
N GLY A 518 11.70 24.58 -3.45
CA GLY A 518 12.29 25.55 -4.39
C GLY A 518 13.83 25.56 -4.35
N LEU A 519 14.44 25.32 -3.18
CA LEU A 519 15.90 25.26 -3.04
C LEU A 519 16.52 23.97 -3.58
N ILE A 520 15.80 22.84 -3.47
CA ILE A 520 16.34 21.53 -3.87
C ILE A 520 15.93 21.08 -5.27
N ASN A 521 14.97 21.77 -5.91
CA ASN A 521 14.49 21.48 -7.25
C ASN A 521 15.28 22.22 -8.35
N THR A 522 16.56 22.53 -8.11
CA THR A 522 17.48 23.19 -9.05
C THR A 522 18.28 22.22 -9.90
#